data_AF-A0A8H4R219-F1
#
_entry.id   AF-A0A8H4R219-F1
#
_cell.length_a   1.000
_cell.length_b   1.000
_cell.length_c   1.000
_cell.angle_alpha   90.00
_cell.angle_beta   90.00
_cell.angle_gamma   90.00
#
_symmetry.space_group_name_H-M   'P 1'
#
loop_
_entity.id
_entity.type
_entity.pdbx_description
1 polymer ?
#
loop_
_entity_poly.entity_id
_entity_poly.type
_entity_poly.pdbx_seq_one_letter_code
_entity_poly.pdbx_strand_id
1 'polypeptide(L)'
;MSKIILSINAGSSSVKVSVYEASQGQEPEELAETQIDGLTAPPPQLKYTRGTETICKDKKLSEKITTQNDAFQYMLNELINDKDFKYINKKEDVAIACHRVVHGGDYDRPKIINEDTYHHLEALTDLAPLHNASALEIVKFCIKELPSTRNVAVFDSEFHQTIPEYIHTYPINQQIAKANKLRKYGFHGISYSFITRNVAEFLGKKESETSLIILHLGSGASACAVKNGKSWDTSMGLTPLAGLPGATRSGSVDPR
;
A
#
# COMPACT_ATOMS: atom_id res chain seq x y z
N MET A 1 17.19 6.68 -19.55
CA MET A 1 17.91 6.62 -18.26
C MET A 1 17.03 5.87 -17.30
N SER A 2 17.61 4.93 -16.56
CA SER A 2 16.91 4.24 -15.49
C SER A 2 16.60 5.20 -14.35
N LYS A 3 15.58 4.87 -13.57
CA LYS A 3 15.14 5.62 -12.39
C LYS A 3 15.07 4.69 -11.21
N ILE A 4 15.51 5.20 -10.06
CA ILE A 4 15.32 4.51 -8.78
C ILE A 4 13.94 4.84 -8.23
N ILE A 5 13.21 3.79 -7.88
CA ILE A 5 11.85 3.85 -7.37
C ILE A 5 11.82 3.19 -5.99
N LEU A 6 11.32 3.90 -4.98
CA LEU A 6 10.98 3.30 -3.69
C LEU A 6 9.51 2.88 -3.69
N SER A 7 9.24 1.62 -3.37
CA SER A 7 7.90 1.14 -3.03
C SER A 7 7.78 1.08 -1.52
N ILE A 8 6.91 1.90 -0.94
CA ILE A 8 6.83 2.14 0.51
C ILE A 8 5.46 1.65 1.01
N ASN A 9 5.50 0.74 1.98
CA ASN A 9 4.31 0.23 2.66
C ASN A 9 4.43 0.47 4.17
N ALA A 10 3.64 1.42 4.69
CA ALA A 10 3.49 1.68 6.11
C ALA A 10 2.32 0.87 6.68
N GLY A 11 2.64 -0.13 7.50
CA GLY A 11 1.67 -0.86 8.31
C GLY A 11 1.45 -0.20 9.68
N SER A 12 0.52 -0.77 10.45
CA SER A 12 0.25 -0.32 11.82
C SER A 12 1.43 -0.54 12.79
N SER A 13 2.30 -1.52 12.50
CA SER A 13 3.40 -1.92 13.38
C SER A 13 4.72 -2.17 12.64
N SER A 14 4.78 -1.83 11.35
CA SER A 14 5.94 -2.07 10.50
C SER A 14 6.00 -1.08 9.33
N VAL A 15 7.19 -0.91 8.76
CA VAL A 15 7.39 -0.22 7.48
C VAL A 15 8.27 -1.09 6.62
N LYS A 16 7.87 -1.29 5.37
CA LYS A 16 8.63 -2.02 4.35
C LYS A 16 8.92 -1.09 3.17
N VAL A 17 10.15 -1.10 2.69
CA VAL A 17 10.62 -0.37 1.53
C VAL A 17 11.33 -1.33 0.58
N SER A 18 10.82 -1.48 -0.63
CA SER A 18 11.51 -2.18 -1.73
C SER A 18 12.06 -1.15 -2.72
N VAL A 19 13.30 -1.33 -3.17
CA VAL A 19 13.99 -0.44 -4.10
C VAL A 19 14.01 -1.10 -5.47
N TYR A 20 13.52 -0.39 -6.48
CA TYR A 20 13.49 -0.86 -7.86
C TYR A 20 14.32 0.05 -8.77
N GLU A 21 14.98 -0.54 -9.76
CA GLU A 21 15.44 0.17 -10.95
C GLU A 21 14.42 -0.04 -12.07
N ALA A 22 14.00 1.05 -12.72
CA ALA A 22 13.06 0.98 -13.83
C ALA A 22 13.50 1.84 -15.01
N SER A 23 13.37 1.29 -16.21
CA SER A 23 13.49 2.00 -17.48
C SER A 23 12.18 1.93 -18.25
N GLN A 24 11.92 2.93 -19.08
CA GLN A 24 10.68 2.98 -19.86
C GLN A 24 10.55 1.75 -20.77
N GLY A 25 9.42 1.04 -20.67
CA GLY A 25 9.14 -0.15 -21.48
C GLY A 25 9.78 -1.44 -20.99
N GLN A 26 10.40 -1.44 -19.80
CA GLN A 26 10.94 -2.63 -19.15
C GLN A 26 10.25 -2.85 -17.79
N GLU A 27 10.12 -4.11 -17.40
CA GLU A 27 9.68 -4.45 -16.05
C GLU A 27 10.70 -3.95 -15.02
N PRO A 28 10.25 -3.36 -13.89
CA PRO A 28 11.15 -2.94 -12.83
C PRO A 28 11.93 -4.11 -12.23
N GLU A 29 13.23 -3.94 -12.02
CA GLU A 29 14.08 -4.92 -11.34
C GLU A 29 14.20 -4.55 -9.86
N GLU A 30 13.96 -5.50 -8.96
CA GLU A 30 14.12 -5.30 -7.52
C GLU A 30 15.59 -5.39 -7.13
N LEU A 31 16.11 -4.31 -6.53
CA LEU A 31 17.52 -4.20 -6.15
C LEU A 31 17.75 -4.50 -4.67
N ALA A 32 16.80 -4.13 -3.82
CA ALA A 32 16.92 -4.24 -2.38
C ALA A 32 15.55 -4.21 -1.70
N GLU A 33 15.47 -4.79 -0.51
CA GLU A 33 14.30 -4.71 0.36
C GLU A 33 14.75 -4.49 1.79
N THR A 34 14.16 -3.51 2.45
CA THR A 34 14.39 -3.20 3.85
C THR A 34 13.06 -3.11 4.60
N GLN A 35 13.02 -3.67 5.80
CA GLN A 35 11.82 -3.73 6.61
C GLN A 35 12.17 -3.55 8.08
N ILE A 36 11.43 -2.68 8.74
CA ILE A 36 11.41 -2.57 10.20
C ILE A 36 10.07 -3.08 10.71
N ASP A 37 10.12 -4.10 11.57
CA ASP A 37 8.98 -4.65 12.30
C ASP A 37 9.08 -4.30 13.79
N GLY A 38 7.99 -4.49 14.54
CA GLY A 38 8.00 -4.39 16.00
C GLY A 38 7.88 -2.98 16.57
N LEU A 39 7.37 -2.01 15.79
CA LEU A 39 7.20 -0.61 16.26
C LEU A 39 6.24 -0.50 17.46
N THR A 40 5.22 -1.36 17.51
CA THR A 40 4.25 -1.42 18.62
C THR A 40 4.58 -2.49 19.67
N ALA A 41 5.66 -3.27 19.45
CA ALA A 41 6.09 -4.37 20.31
C ALA A 41 7.63 -4.40 20.35
N PRO A 42 8.25 -3.45 21.07
CA PRO A 42 9.69 -3.25 21.05
C PRO A 42 10.48 -4.46 21.59
N PRO A 43 11.76 -4.61 21.20
CA PRO A 43 12.51 -3.68 20.35
C PRO A 43 12.18 -3.86 18.86
N PRO A 44 12.18 -2.76 18.07
CA PRO A 44 12.03 -2.85 16.63
C PRO A 44 13.21 -3.62 16.00
N GLN A 45 12.94 -4.31 14.90
CA GLN A 45 13.91 -5.20 14.24
C GLN A 45 14.03 -4.86 12.76
N LEU A 46 15.26 -4.67 12.29
CA LEU A 46 15.60 -4.47 10.89
C LEU A 46 15.84 -5.80 10.18
N LYS A 47 15.26 -5.93 9.00
CA LYS A 47 15.65 -6.88 7.96
C LYS A 47 16.09 -6.07 6.75
N TYR A 48 17.21 -6.44 6.15
CA TYR A 48 17.71 -5.79 4.94
C TYR A 48 18.35 -6.83 4.01
N THR A 49 17.83 -6.91 2.79
CA THR A 49 18.36 -7.72 1.69
C THR A 49 18.75 -6.84 0.52
N ARG A 50 19.83 -7.22 -0.17
CA ARG A 50 20.34 -6.57 -1.37
C ARG A 50 20.53 -7.63 -2.45
N GLY A 51 19.77 -7.55 -3.54
CA GLY A 51 19.67 -8.64 -4.49
C GLY A 51 19.35 -9.96 -3.78
N THR A 52 20.21 -10.96 -3.96
CA THR A 52 20.10 -12.26 -3.29
C THR A 52 20.81 -12.34 -1.94
N GLU A 53 21.52 -11.29 -1.53
CA GLU A 53 22.31 -11.25 -0.30
C GLU A 53 21.45 -10.75 0.88
N THR A 54 21.53 -11.44 2.02
CA THR A 54 20.94 -10.97 3.28
C THR A 54 22.00 -10.19 4.06
N ILE A 55 21.84 -8.86 4.13
CA ILE A 55 22.76 -7.96 4.82
C ILE A 55 22.54 -8.02 6.34
N CYS A 56 21.28 -8.03 6.77
CA CYS A 56 20.93 -8.34 8.14
C CYS A 56 19.55 -8.97 8.26
N LYS A 57 19.40 -9.81 9.28
CA LYS A 57 18.14 -10.46 9.63
C LYS A 57 17.88 -10.21 11.11
N ASP A 58 16.70 -9.66 11.41
CA ASP A 58 16.21 -9.42 12.77
C ASP A 58 17.18 -8.62 13.66
N LYS A 59 17.93 -7.66 13.08
CA LYS A 59 18.85 -6.79 13.81
C LYS A 59 18.03 -5.86 14.71
N LYS A 60 18.12 -6.08 16.02
CA LYS A 60 17.45 -5.23 17.02
C LYS A 60 17.97 -3.79 16.92
N LEU A 61 17.05 -2.84 16.87
CA LEU A 61 17.35 -1.42 16.82
C LEU A 61 17.10 -0.76 18.19
N SER A 62 17.51 0.50 18.29
CA SER A 62 17.26 1.33 19.47
C SER A 62 15.77 1.54 19.70
N GLU A 63 15.37 1.62 20.98
CA GLU A 63 14.01 2.00 21.40
C GLU A 63 13.61 3.43 21.01
N LYS A 64 14.53 4.23 20.44
CA LYS A 64 14.23 5.56 19.89
C LYS A 64 13.46 5.52 18.57
N ILE A 65 13.45 4.39 17.87
CA ILE A 65 12.67 4.24 16.62
C ILE A 65 11.27 3.80 17.02
N THR A 66 10.36 4.77 17.17
CA THR A 66 9.02 4.52 17.72
C THR A 66 7.91 4.78 16.71
N THR A 67 8.17 5.56 15.66
CA THR A 67 7.18 5.90 14.63
C THR A 67 7.52 5.27 13.27
N GLN A 68 6.52 5.18 12.40
CA GLN A 68 6.71 4.77 11.01
C GLN A 68 7.65 5.73 10.27
N ASN A 69 7.60 7.01 10.59
CA ASN A 69 8.51 8.00 10.04
C ASN A 69 9.97 7.78 10.48
N ASP A 70 10.20 7.49 11.77
CA ASP A 70 11.55 7.17 12.27
C ASP A 70 12.10 5.92 11.59
N ALA A 71 11.26 4.89 11.43
CA ALA A 71 11.63 3.66 10.74
C ALA A 71 12.01 3.93 9.29
N PHE A 72 11.20 4.69 8.56
CA PHE A 72 11.50 5.07 7.18
C PHE A 72 12.81 5.85 7.06
N GLN A 73 13.00 6.86 7.90
CA GLN A 73 14.22 7.66 7.92
C GLN A 73 15.46 6.79 8.22
N TYR A 74 15.35 5.87 9.17
CA TYR A 74 16.43 4.92 9.50
C TYR A 74 16.75 4.03 8.29
N MET A 75 15.74 3.42 7.67
CA MET A 75 15.92 2.54 6.51
C MET A 75 16.54 3.27 5.31
N LEU A 76 16.10 4.50 5.04
CA LEU A 76 16.67 5.33 3.98
C LEU A 76 18.16 5.63 4.24
N ASN A 77 18.52 5.93 5.49
CA ASN A 77 19.91 6.15 5.86
C ASN A 77 20.76 4.87 5.75
N GLU A 78 20.23 3.70 6.09
CA GLU A 78 20.95 2.43 5.89
C GLU A 78 21.19 2.17 4.39
N LEU A 79 20.20 2.41 3.53
CA LEU A 79 20.36 2.29 2.07
C LEU A 79 21.43 3.24 1.53
N ILE A 80 21.42 4.51 1.96
CA ILE A 80 22.41 5.53 1.53
C ILE A 80 23.82 5.19 2.01
N ASN A 81 23.96 4.65 3.21
CA ASN A 81 25.27 4.37 3.83
C ASN A 81 25.83 2.98 3.46
N ASP A 82 25.07 2.15 2.77
CA ASP A 82 25.54 0.88 2.24
C ASP A 82 26.47 1.11 1.03
N LYS A 83 27.78 1.06 1.27
CA LYS A 83 28.82 1.31 0.27
C LYS A 83 28.80 0.34 -0.92
N ASP A 84 28.25 -0.84 -0.73
CA ASP A 84 28.13 -1.86 -1.76
C ASP A 84 26.82 -1.71 -2.54
N PHE A 85 25.86 -0.91 -2.03
CA PHE A 85 24.62 -0.55 -2.72
C PHE A 85 24.73 0.76 -3.49
N LYS A 86 25.39 0.71 -4.65
CA LYS A 86 25.76 1.89 -5.44
C LYS A 86 24.59 2.65 -6.10
N TYR A 87 23.37 2.13 -6.00
CA TYR A 87 22.18 2.71 -6.64
C TYR A 87 21.63 3.93 -5.89
N ILE A 88 21.89 4.04 -4.58
CA ILE A 88 21.47 5.18 -3.76
C ILE A 88 22.66 5.62 -2.90
N ASN A 89 23.36 6.69 -3.31
CA ASN A 89 24.47 7.25 -2.55
C ASN A 89 24.07 8.54 -1.82
N LYS A 90 22.95 9.14 -2.24
CA LYS A 90 22.37 10.35 -1.65
C LYS A 90 20.86 10.39 -1.90
N LYS A 91 20.17 11.25 -1.16
CA LYS A 91 18.72 11.42 -1.21
C LYS A 91 18.21 11.73 -2.62
N GLU A 92 18.97 12.51 -3.41
CA GLU A 92 18.58 12.95 -4.74
C GLU A 92 18.57 11.83 -5.79
N ASP A 93 19.20 10.68 -5.51
CA ASP A 93 19.21 9.54 -6.43
C ASP A 93 17.83 8.86 -6.50
N VAL A 94 16.99 9.08 -5.48
CA VAL A 94 15.60 8.58 -5.46
C VAL A 94 14.73 9.43 -6.40
N ALA A 95 14.34 8.86 -7.53
CA ALA A 95 13.54 9.58 -8.53
C ALA A 95 12.04 9.56 -8.20
N ILE A 96 11.52 8.42 -7.71
CA ILE A 96 10.09 8.21 -7.44
C ILE A 96 9.90 7.50 -6.10
N ALA A 97 8.95 7.97 -5.29
CA ALA A 97 8.49 7.28 -4.10
C ALA A 97 7.01 6.93 -4.25
N CYS A 98 6.71 5.64 -4.35
CA CYS A 98 5.37 5.08 -4.46
C CYS A 98 4.89 4.67 -3.07
N HIS A 99 3.86 5.32 -2.57
CA HIS A 99 3.28 5.12 -1.24
C HIS A 99 2.02 4.29 -1.36
N ARG A 100 1.98 3.13 -0.69
CA ARG A 100 0.73 2.41 -0.49
C ARG A 100 -0.15 3.19 0.48
N VAL A 101 -1.33 3.60 0.01
CA VAL A 101 -2.37 4.26 0.80
C VAL A 101 -3.57 3.34 0.86
N VAL A 102 -4.10 3.07 2.05
CA VAL A 102 -5.18 2.09 2.19
C VAL A 102 -6.48 2.61 1.60
N HIS A 103 -6.86 3.85 1.89
CA HIS A 103 -8.13 4.42 1.45
C HIS A 103 -7.90 5.60 0.49
N GLY A 104 -8.21 5.41 -0.79
CA GLY A 104 -8.15 6.47 -1.82
C GLY A 104 -9.46 7.24 -1.99
N GLY A 105 -10.53 6.84 -1.31
CA GLY A 105 -11.84 7.47 -1.45
C GLY A 105 -12.40 7.23 -2.84
N ASP A 106 -12.58 8.31 -3.59
CA ASP A 106 -13.13 8.30 -4.95
C ASP A 106 -12.02 8.25 -6.03
N TYR A 107 -10.76 8.12 -5.63
CA TYR A 107 -9.66 7.96 -6.59
C TYR A 107 -9.73 6.59 -7.29
N ASP A 108 -9.72 6.67 -8.62
CA ASP A 108 -9.86 5.58 -9.59
C ASP A 108 -8.56 5.18 -10.27
N ARG A 109 -7.47 5.86 -9.93
CA ARG A 109 -6.12 5.63 -10.44
C ARG A 109 -5.09 6.20 -9.45
N PRO A 110 -3.82 5.76 -9.53
CA PRO A 110 -2.76 6.34 -8.72
C PRO A 110 -2.66 7.85 -8.96
N LYS A 111 -2.31 8.60 -7.91
CA LYS A 111 -2.17 10.06 -7.98
C LYS A 111 -0.74 10.47 -7.68
N ILE A 112 -0.20 11.38 -8.49
CA ILE A 112 1.00 12.13 -8.10
C ILE A 112 0.58 13.02 -6.93
N ILE A 113 1.34 12.96 -5.84
CA ILE A 113 1.04 13.73 -4.63
C ILE A 113 1.54 15.16 -4.84
N ASN A 114 0.59 16.08 -4.94
CA ASN A 114 0.76 17.52 -4.78
C ASN A 114 0.02 17.99 -3.51
N GLU A 115 0.02 19.30 -3.26
CA GLU A 115 -0.66 19.89 -2.09
C GLU A 115 -2.16 19.54 -2.03
N ASP A 116 -2.88 19.69 -3.15
CA ASP A 116 -4.31 19.34 -3.24
C ASP A 116 -4.58 17.86 -2.96
N THR A 117 -3.76 16.97 -3.54
CA THR A 117 -3.88 15.52 -3.35
C THR A 117 -3.56 15.16 -1.90
N TYR A 118 -2.55 15.78 -1.30
CA TYR A 118 -2.18 15.56 0.09
C TYR A 118 -3.33 15.94 1.04
N HIS A 119 -3.88 17.15 0.91
CA HIS A 119 -5.00 17.60 1.74
C HIS A 119 -6.27 16.77 1.52
N HIS A 120 -6.52 16.32 0.29
CA HIS A 120 -7.63 15.40 0.04
C HIS A 120 -7.44 14.07 0.78
N LEU A 121 -6.25 13.48 0.72
CA LEU A 121 -5.96 12.23 1.42
C LEU A 121 -5.98 12.41 2.95
N GLU A 122 -5.53 13.56 3.44
CA GLU A 122 -5.58 13.95 4.85
C GLU A 122 -7.03 13.99 5.33
N ALA A 123 -7.95 14.60 4.58
CA ALA A 123 -9.38 14.62 4.90
C ALA A 123 -10.04 13.23 4.86
N LEU A 124 -9.48 12.27 4.11
CA LEU A 124 -9.95 10.87 4.12
C LEU A 124 -9.47 10.08 5.33
N THR A 125 -8.56 10.63 6.15
CA THR A 125 -8.09 9.96 7.39
C THR A 125 -9.25 9.70 8.34
N ASP A 126 -10.30 10.53 8.35
CA ASP A 126 -11.51 10.28 9.15
C ASP A 126 -12.21 8.95 8.79
N LEU A 127 -12.12 8.50 7.53
CA LEU A 127 -12.69 7.22 7.09
C LEU A 127 -11.77 6.02 7.36
N ALA A 128 -10.45 6.24 7.47
CA ALA A 128 -9.46 5.19 7.67
C ALA A 128 -8.27 5.65 8.54
N PRO A 129 -8.50 6.00 9.82
CA PRO A 129 -7.53 6.77 10.61
C PRO A 129 -6.24 6.01 10.89
N LEU A 130 -6.34 4.71 11.19
CA LEU A 130 -5.20 3.88 11.55
C LEU A 130 -4.27 3.53 10.39
N HIS A 131 -4.70 3.75 9.15
CA HIS A 131 -3.96 3.27 7.97
C HIS A 131 -3.49 4.39 7.06
N ASN A 132 -4.31 5.41 6.84
CA ASN A 132 -3.88 6.54 6.01
C ASN A 132 -2.88 7.45 6.74
N ALA A 133 -3.03 7.65 8.05
CA ALA A 133 -2.15 8.54 8.83
C ALA A 133 -0.66 8.15 8.71
N SER A 134 -0.34 6.87 8.93
CA SER A 134 1.05 6.39 8.85
C SER A 134 1.67 6.54 7.45
N ALA A 135 0.88 6.35 6.38
CA ALA A 135 1.36 6.58 5.02
C ALA A 135 1.60 8.08 4.77
N LEU A 136 0.68 8.94 5.21
CA LEU A 136 0.77 10.39 5.02
C LEU A 136 1.91 11.05 5.80
N GLU A 137 2.30 10.48 6.95
CA GLU A 137 3.49 10.92 7.68
C GLU A 137 4.77 10.70 6.85
N ILE A 138 4.95 9.53 6.25
CA ILE A 138 6.09 9.24 5.37
C ILE A 138 6.04 10.11 4.11
N VAL A 139 4.87 10.32 3.53
CA VAL A 139 4.68 11.24 2.40
C VAL A 139 5.15 12.64 2.77
N LYS A 140 4.73 13.16 3.94
CA LYS A 140 5.14 14.48 4.43
C LYS A 140 6.65 14.59 4.61
N PHE A 141 7.27 13.54 5.15
CA PHE A 141 8.73 13.45 5.23
C PHE A 141 9.37 13.47 3.85
N CYS A 142 8.89 12.68 2.89
CA CYS A 142 9.45 12.64 1.54
C CYS A 142 9.31 13.99 0.83
N ILE A 143 8.18 14.69 0.97
CA ILE A 143 7.99 16.04 0.40
C ILE A 143 9.04 17.02 0.96
N LYS A 144 9.33 16.94 2.26
CA LYS A 144 10.26 17.84 2.93
C LYS A 144 11.73 17.48 2.66
N GLU A 145 12.07 16.21 2.81
CA GLU A 145 13.46 15.73 2.88
C GLU A 145 13.97 15.19 1.54
N LEU A 146 13.08 14.87 0.60
CA LEU A 146 13.39 14.37 -0.75
C LEU A 146 12.74 15.29 -1.82
N PRO A 147 13.09 16.59 -1.89
CA PRO A 147 12.39 17.56 -2.72
C PRO A 147 12.49 17.30 -4.23
N SER A 148 13.50 16.53 -4.68
CA SER A 148 13.64 16.12 -6.08
C SER A 148 12.82 14.87 -6.43
N THR A 149 12.30 14.16 -5.43
CA THR A 149 11.57 12.90 -5.61
C THR A 149 10.11 13.16 -5.96
N ARG A 150 9.61 12.46 -6.99
CA ARG A 150 8.18 12.46 -7.31
C ARG A 150 7.45 11.47 -6.40
N ASN A 151 6.54 11.98 -5.58
CA ASN A 151 5.70 11.16 -4.71
C ASN A 151 4.44 10.71 -5.45
N VAL A 152 4.10 9.42 -5.38
CA VAL A 152 2.92 8.82 -6.01
C VAL A 152 2.17 8.01 -4.96
N ALA A 153 0.87 8.24 -4.79
CA ALA A 153 0.00 7.41 -3.96
C ALA A 153 -0.68 6.34 -4.81
N VAL A 154 -0.65 5.10 -4.33
CA VAL A 154 -1.32 3.93 -4.94
C VAL A 154 -2.31 3.36 -3.91
N PHE A 155 -3.55 3.12 -4.32
CA PHE A 155 -4.63 2.88 -3.37
C PHE A 155 -5.09 1.43 -3.32
N ASP A 156 -5.23 0.87 -2.12
CA ASP A 156 -5.83 -0.46 -1.95
C ASP A 156 -7.31 -0.51 -2.39
N SER A 157 -8.01 0.63 -2.38
CA SER A 157 -9.41 0.73 -2.82
C SER A 157 -9.59 0.90 -4.33
N GLU A 158 -8.52 1.20 -5.08
CA GLU A 158 -8.61 1.58 -6.50
C GLU A 158 -9.22 0.48 -7.37
N PHE A 159 -8.73 -0.76 -7.24
CA PHE A 159 -9.18 -1.90 -8.05
C PHE A 159 -10.68 -2.19 -7.90
N HIS A 160 -11.27 -1.74 -6.79
CA HIS A 160 -12.66 -1.95 -6.44
C HIS A 160 -13.61 -0.83 -6.92
N GLN A 161 -13.10 0.21 -7.56
CA GLN A 161 -13.94 1.29 -8.12
C GLN A 161 -14.87 0.81 -9.24
N THR A 162 -14.63 -0.38 -9.80
CA THR A 162 -15.48 -1.00 -10.80
C THR A 162 -16.69 -1.75 -10.23
N ILE A 163 -16.80 -1.86 -8.90
CA ILE A 163 -17.95 -2.49 -8.24
C ILE A 163 -19.22 -1.71 -8.62
N PRO A 164 -20.31 -2.37 -9.08
CA PRO A 164 -21.56 -1.72 -9.42
C PRO A 164 -22.25 -1.01 -8.23
N GLU A 165 -23.04 0.04 -8.52
CA GLU A 165 -23.74 0.82 -7.51
C GLU A 165 -24.61 -0.02 -6.57
N TYR A 166 -25.37 -0.97 -7.12
CA TYR A 166 -26.23 -1.84 -6.32
C TYR A 166 -25.46 -2.84 -5.44
N ILE A 167 -24.16 -3.05 -5.67
CA ILE A 167 -23.30 -3.91 -4.83
C ILE A 167 -22.59 -3.08 -3.75
N HIS A 168 -22.12 -1.88 -4.10
CA HIS A 168 -21.40 -1.07 -3.12
C HIS A 168 -22.30 -0.24 -2.19
N THR A 169 -23.61 -0.18 -2.45
CA THR A 169 -24.55 0.61 -1.66
C THR A 169 -25.06 -0.19 -0.46
N TYR A 170 -24.92 0.38 0.74
CA TYR A 170 -25.51 -0.21 1.95
C TYR A 170 -27.01 0.10 2.04
N PRO A 171 -27.84 -0.84 2.54
CA PRO A 171 -29.29 -0.65 2.71
C PRO A 171 -29.61 0.18 3.97
N ILE A 172 -29.06 1.39 4.02
CA ILE A 172 -29.27 2.39 5.09
C ILE A 172 -29.90 3.66 4.50
N ASN A 173 -30.16 4.68 5.32
CA ASN A 173 -30.65 5.97 4.83
C ASN A 173 -29.67 6.55 3.79
N GLN A 174 -30.13 6.66 2.53
CA GLN A 174 -29.29 7.06 1.41
C GLN A 174 -28.84 8.51 1.45
N GLN A 175 -29.61 9.41 2.08
CA GLN A 175 -29.20 10.81 2.25
C GLN A 175 -28.01 10.89 3.21
N ILE A 176 -28.08 10.18 4.33
CA ILE A 176 -26.98 10.09 5.31
C ILE A 176 -25.76 9.40 4.67
N ALA A 177 -25.97 8.29 3.97
CA ALA A 177 -24.89 7.53 3.34
C ALA A 177 -24.12 8.38 2.33
N LYS A 178 -24.81 9.09 1.43
CA LYS A 178 -24.17 9.95 0.42
C LYS A 178 -23.43 11.13 1.06
N ALA A 179 -24.05 11.81 2.03
CA ALA A 179 -23.44 12.95 2.72
C ALA A 179 -22.13 12.58 3.44
N ASN A 180 -22.04 11.34 3.96
CA ASN A 180 -20.88 10.86 4.73
C ASN A 180 -20.03 9.85 3.95
N LYS A 181 -20.27 9.68 2.64
CA LYS A 181 -19.56 8.74 1.77
C LYS A 181 -19.55 7.28 2.28
N LEU A 182 -20.63 6.84 2.91
CA LEU A 182 -20.79 5.50 3.48
C LEU A 182 -21.18 4.50 2.38
N ARG A 183 -20.18 3.82 1.84
CA ARG A 183 -20.35 2.78 0.83
C ARG A 183 -19.27 1.70 0.98
N LYS A 184 -19.42 0.58 0.31
CA LYS A 184 -18.35 -0.40 0.16
C LYS A 184 -17.23 0.19 -0.71
N TYR A 185 -16.02 0.24 -0.19
CA TYR A 185 -14.82 0.59 -0.96
C TYR A 185 -14.02 -0.65 -1.31
N GLY A 186 -13.84 -1.57 -0.36
CA GLY A 186 -12.94 -2.71 -0.53
C GLY A 186 -11.47 -2.33 -0.41
N PHE A 187 -10.62 -3.31 -0.09
CA PHE A 187 -9.19 -3.14 0.10
C PHE A 187 -8.42 -4.38 -0.39
N HIS A 188 -7.09 -4.34 -0.30
CA HIS A 188 -6.18 -5.28 -0.96
C HIS A 188 -6.26 -5.25 -2.51
N GLY A 189 -6.79 -4.16 -3.08
CA GLY A 189 -6.93 -3.99 -4.52
C GLY A 189 -5.62 -4.08 -5.30
N ILE A 190 -4.51 -3.60 -4.74
CA ILE A 190 -3.18 -3.74 -5.36
C ILE A 190 -2.83 -5.23 -5.53
N SER A 191 -3.10 -6.06 -4.52
CA SER A 191 -2.87 -7.50 -4.57
C SER A 191 -3.80 -8.18 -5.56
N TYR A 192 -5.10 -7.85 -5.56
CA TYR A 192 -6.05 -8.42 -6.52
C TYR A 192 -5.72 -8.05 -7.96
N SER A 193 -5.33 -6.80 -8.21
CA SER A 193 -4.88 -6.34 -9.52
C SER A 193 -3.65 -7.13 -9.98
N PHE A 194 -2.65 -7.30 -9.11
CA PHE A 194 -1.47 -8.12 -9.41
C PHE A 194 -1.83 -9.57 -9.75
N ILE A 195 -2.62 -10.24 -8.89
CA ILE A 195 -3.01 -11.65 -9.09
C ILE A 195 -3.81 -11.80 -10.38
N THR A 196 -4.75 -10.89 -10.67
CA THR A 196 -5.59 -10.94 -11.88
C THR A 196 -4.73 -10.89 -13.14
N ARG A 197 -3.75 -9.97 -13.21
CA ARG A 197 -2.82 -9.88 -14.35
C ARG A 197 -1.97 -11.13 -14.51
N ASN A 198 -1.33 -11.59 -13.43
CA ASN A 198 -0.43 -12.75 -13.48
C ASN A 198 -1.17 -14.04 -13.83
N VAL A 199 -2.37 -14.25 -13.29
CA VAL A 199 -3.17 -15.44 -13.61
C VAL A 199 -3.69 -15.37 -15.05
N ALA A 200 -4.07 -14.19 -15.56
CA ALA A 200 -4.44 -14.03 -16.96
C ALA A 200 -3.27 -14.40 -17.89
N GLU A 201 -2.07 -13.90 -17.61
CA GLU A 201 -0.85 -14.22 -18.35
C GLU A 201 -0.53 -15.71 -18.30
N PHE A 202 -0.54 -16.32 -17.12
CA PHE A 202 -0.31 -17.75 -16.95
C PHE A 202 -1.30 -18.61 -17.75
N LEU A 203 -2.55 -18.18 -17.84
CA LEU A 203 -3.59 -18.87 -18.61
C LEU A 203 -3.53 -18.55 -20.12
N GLY A 204 -2.62 -17.69 -20.57
CA GLY A 204 -2.54 -17.23 -21.96
C GLY A 204 -3.77 -16.43 -22.40
N LYS A 205 -4.45 -15.75 -21.47
CA LYS A 205 -5.67 -14.97 -21.71
C LYS A 205 -5.41 -13.48 -21.55
N LYS A 206 -6.25 -12.67 -22.22
CA LYS A 206 -6.34 -11.25 -21.90
C LYS A 206 -6.94 -11.07 -20.51
N GLU A 207 -6.50 -10.04 -19.79
CA GLU A 207 -7.07 -9.68 -18.48
C GLU A 207 -8.59 -9.46 -18.57
N SER A 208 -9.06 -8.78 -19.63
CA SER A 208 -10.48 -8.51 -19.87
C SER A 208 -11.35 -9.75 -20.14
N GLU A 209 -10.74 -10.93 -20.32
CA GLU A 209 -11.42 -12.21 -20.58
C GLU A 209 -11.30 -13.17 -19.38
N THR A 210 -10.71 -12.69 -18.28
CA THR A 210 -10.39 -13.49 -17.10
C THR A 210 -11.34 -13.17 -15.96
N SER A 211 -12.03 -14.19 -15.46
CA SER A 211 -12.90 -14.08 -14.27
C SER A 211 -12.42 -15.05 -13.20
N LEU A 212 -12.28 -14.56 -11.97
CA LEU A 212 -11.61 -15.25 -10.87
C LEU A 212 -12.37 -15.04 -9.56
N ILE A 213 -12.21 -15.98 -8.63
CA ILE A 213 -12.47 -15.74 -7.21
C ILE A 213 -11.11 -15.81 -6.54
N ILE A 214 -10.67 -14.70 -5.93
CA ILE A 214 -9.35 -14.58 -5.33
C ILE A 214 -9.50 -14.42 -3.82
N LEU A 215 -8.79 -15.23 -3.06
CA LEU A 215 -8.71 -15.15 -1.60
C LEU A 215 -7.33 -14.62 -1.21
N HIS A 216 -7.28 -13.40 -0.67
CA HIS A 216 -6.07 -12.83 -0.07
C HIS A 216 -6.12 -13.14 1.42
N LEU A 217 -5.32 -14.10 1.87
CA LEU A 217 -5.35 -14.62 3.25
C LEU A 217 -4.04 -14.30 3.97
N GLY A 218 -4.10 -13.34 4.88
CA GLY A 218 -2.98 -12.91 5.73
C GLY A 218 -3.49 -12.38 7.06
N SER A 219 -2.73 -11.46 7.68
CA SER A 219 -3.16 -10.81 8.92
C SER A 219 -4.47 -10.02 8.74
N GLY A 220 -4.63 -9.39 7.57
CA GLY A 220 -5.92 -9.01 7.01
C GLY A 220 -6.35 -10.03 5.95
N ALA A 221 -7.60 -10.44 5.97
CA ALA A 221 -8.14 -11.43 5.04
C ALA A 221 -9.32 -10.87 4.24
N SER A 222 -9.37 -11.16 2.93
CA SER A 222 -10.50 -10.78 2.07
C SER A 222 -10.66 -11.73 0.89
N ALA A 223 -11.87 -11.77 0.33
CA ALA A 223 -12.18 -12.43 -0.92
C ALA A 223 -12.70 -11.41 -1.95
N CYS A 224 -12.32 -11.56 -3.21
CA CYS A 224 -12.79 -10.73 -4.31
C CYS A 224 -13.28 -11.60 -5.47
N ALA A 225 -14.49 -11.31 -5.95
CA ALA A 225 -14.98 -11.78 -7.23
C ALA A 225 -14.50 -10.81 -8.32
N VAL A 226 -13.70 -11.32 -9.25
CA VAL A 226 -13.23 -10.60 -10.44
C VAL A 226 -14.01 -11.10 -11.64
N LYS A 227 -14.60 -10.19 -12.40
CA LYS A 227 -15.34 -10.48 -13.63
C LYS A 227 -14.72 -9.69 -14.77
N ASN A 228 -14.26 -10.39 -15.81
CA ASN A 228 -13.64 -9.78 -16.99
C ASN A 228 -12.51 -8.79 -16.64
N GLY A 229 -11.62 -9.20 -15.75
CA GLY A 229 -10.47 -8.40 -15.28
C GLY A 229 -10.81 -7.32 -14.24
N LYS A 230 -12.09 -7.10 -13.94
CA LYS A 230 -12.54 -6.02 -13.05
C LYS A 230 -13.09 -6.55 -11.74
N SER A 231 -12.89 -5.84 -10.64
CA SER A 231 -13.55 -6.19 -9.38
C SER A 231 -15.06 -6.05 -9.54
N TRP A 232 -15.78 -7.13 -9.23
CA TRP A 232 -17.23 -7.19 -9.28
C TRP A 232 -17.84 -7.07 -7.88
N ASP A 233 -17.27 -7.78 -6.91
CA ASP A 233 -17.60 -7.68 -5.49
C ASP A 233 -16.39 -8.07 -4.63
N THR A 234 -16.35 -7.59 -3.40
CA THR A 234 -15.30 -7.90 -2.42
C THR A 234 -15.89 -8.01 -1.02
N SER A 235 -15.28 -8.86 -0.19
CA SER A 235 -15.76 -9.13 1.16
C SER A 235 -15.57 -7.92 2.10
N MET A 236 -14.52 -7.12 1.88
CA MET A 236 -14.29 -5.92 2.68
C MET A 236 -15.26 -4.80 2.31
N GLY A 237 -15.57 -3.96 3.30
CA GLY A 237 -16.68 -3.00 3.25
C GLY A 237 -16.22 -1.55 3.08
N LEU A 238 -16.87 -0.66 3.87
CA LEU A 238 -16.42 0.70 4.13
C LEU A 238 -15.00 0.71 4.71
N THR A 239 -14.69 -0.25 5.58
CA THR A 239 -13.39 -0.41 6.23
C THR A 239 -12.88 -1.84 6.05
N PRO A 240 -11.58 -2.10 6.33
CA PRO A 240 -11.00 -3.45 6.29
C PRO A 240 -11.53 -4.42 7.37
N LEU A 241 -12.56 -4.03 8.15
CA LEU A 241 -13.15 -4.84 9.21
C LEU A 241 -14.18 -5.85 8.71
N ALA A 242 -14.98 -5.48 7.71
CA ALA A 242 -16.05 -6.33 7.20
C ALA A 242 -15.50 -7.51 6.37
N GLY A 243 -16.29 -8.59 6.27
CA GLY A 243 -15.96 -9.76 5.47
C GLY A 243 -15.40 -10.90 6.31
N LEU A 244 -14.22 -11.40 5.91
CA LEU A 244 -13.55 -12.54 6.55
C LEU A 244 -12.90 -12.13 7.88
N PRO A 245 -12.83 -13.05 8.86
CA PRO A 245 -12.03 -12.80 10.07
C PRO A 245 -10.54 -12.66 9.70
N GLY A 246 -9.87 -11.72 10.35
CA GLY A 246 -8.42 -11.54 10.27
C GLY A 246 -7.71 -12.02 11.54
N ALA A 247 -6.43 -11.70 11.69
CA ALA A 247 -5.67 -12.07 12.89
C ALA A 247 -6.20 -11.40 14.17
N THR A 248 -6.62 -10.13 14.08
CA THR A 248 -7.13 -9.34 15.20
C THR A 248 -8.44 -8.60 14.87
N ARG A 249 -9.06 -8.91 13.73
CA ARG A 249 -10.31 -8.30 13.26
C ARG A 249 -11.40 -9.36 13.25
N SER A 250 -12.58 -9.00 13.74
CA SER A 250 -13.72 -9.92 13.84
C SER A 250 -14.22 -10.43 12.50
N GLY A 251 -14.05 -9.67 11.42
CA GLY A 251 -14.83 -9.88 10.21
C GLY A 251 -16.26 -9.40 10.40
N SER A 252 -17.17 -10.00 9.64
CA SER A 252 -18.60 -9.69 9.71
C SER A 252 -19.19 -10.09 11.07
N VAL A 253 -19.87 -9.15 11.72
CA VAL A 253 -20.57 -9.34 13.01
C VAL A 253 -22.00 -8.84 12.89
N ASP A 254 -22.89 -9.31 13.76
CA ASP A 254 -24.23 -8.73 13.89
C ASP A 254 -24.09 -7.25 14.31
N PRO A 255 -24.66 -6.28 13.57
CA PRO A 255 -24.68 -4.89 14.00
C PRO A 255 -25.63 -4.61 15.17
N ARG A 256 -26.40 -5.60 15.64
CA ARG A 256 -27.31 -5.50 16.79
C ARG A 256 -26.65 -5.79 18.13
#